data_AF-A0A2M8A295-F1
#
_entry.id   AF-A0A2M8A295-F1
#
_cell.length_a   1.000
_cell.length_b   1.000
_cell.length_c   1.000
_cell.angle_alpha   90.00
_cell.angle_beta   90.00
_cell.angle_gamma   90.00
#
_symmetry.space_group_name_H-M   'P 1'
#
loop_
_entity.id
_entity.type
_entity.pdbx_description
1 polymer ?
#
loop_
_entity_poly.entity_id
_entity_poly.type
_entity_poly.pdbx_seq_one_letter_code
_entity_poly.pdbx_strand_id
1 'polypeptide(L)'
;MKKAKGTTIVLLFIAVAFFASCKENTPAEKVLNAEDKVVQANKDLDEANAQYLIDIQNYRVQTSAEITANEQSIAAFKLRIINQKAEAKADYEKKITELEQKNTDMRRKMDEYQASGKDNWENFKTEFSHDMSALGQAFKDLTVNNSN
;
A
#
# COMPACT_ATOMS: atom_id res chain seq x y z
N MET A 1 -74.71 16.97 39.01
CA MET A 1 -73.82 17.45 40.10
C MET A 1 -72.41 17.55 39.52
N LYS A 2 -71.94 18.73 39.07
CA LYS A 2 -70.85 19.54 39.70
C LYS A 2 -69.86 18.69 40.53
N LYS A 3 -68.54 18.69 40.29
CA LYS A 3 -67.63 19.86 40.20
C LYS A 3 -66.32 19.57 39.41
N ALA A 4 -65.80 20.64 38.79
CA ALA A 4 -64.46 20.78 38.22
C ALA A 4 -63.39 21.13 39.29
N LYS A 5 -62.10 21.00 38.90
CA LYS A 5 -60.85 21.70 39.33
C LYS A 5 -59.66 20.82 38.87
N GLY A 6 -58.57 21.23 38.22
CA GLY A 6 -58.04 22.52 37.80
C GLY A 6 -56.77 22.28 36.93
N THR A 7 -56.44 23.28 36.14
CA THR A 7 -55.50 23.38 35.01
C THR A 7 -54.02 23.42 35.42
N THR A 8 -53.10 22.89 34.58
CA THR A 8 -51.87 23.60 34.16
C THR A 8 -51.43 23.12 32.77
N ILE A 9 -51.60 23.96 31.76
CA ILE A 9 -50.97 23.85 30.43
C ILE A 9 -49.63 24.59 30.55
N VAL A 10 -48.51 23.93 30.26
CA VAL A 10 -47.23 24.61 30.07
C VAL A 10 -47.06 24.92 28.58
N LEU A 11 -47.53 26.10 28.20
CA LEU A 11 -47.15 26.78 26.96
C LEU A 11 -45.71 27.26 27.13
N LEU A 12 -44.74 26.58 26.49
CA LEU A 12 -43.38 27.09 26.40
C LEU A 12 -43.34 28.12 25.26
N PHE A 13 -43.29 29.40 25.63
CA PHE A 13 -43.06 30.51 24.71
C PHE A 13 -41.69 30.35 24.04
N ILE A 14 -41.68 30.12 22.73
CA ILE A 14 -40.49 30.34 21.90
C ILE A 14 -40.33 31.85 21.77
N ALA A 15 -39.49 32.43 22.61
CA ALA A 15 -39.04 33.81 22.46
C ALA A 15 -38.15 33.87 21.21
N VAL A 16 -38.73 34.33 20.10
CA VAL A 16 -37.97 34.68 18.90
C VAL A 16 -37.28 36.02 19.17
N ALA A 17 -36.07 35.96 19.71
CA ALA A 17 -35.15 37.09 19.65
C ALA A 17 -34.55 37.12 18.24
N PHE A 18 -35.15 37.93 17.35
CA PHE A 18 -34.51 38.35 16.12
C PHE A 18 -33.32 39.25 16.43
N PHE A 19 -32.16 38.65 16.67
CA PHE A 19 -30.90 39.31 16.38
C PHE A 19 -30.48 38.92 14.97
N ALA A 20 -30.77 39.81 14.04
CA ALA A 20 -30.22 39.81 12.70
C ALA A 20 -28.71 40.03 12.79
N SER A 21 -27.93 38.95 12.72
CA SER A 21 -26.72 38.84 11.89
C SER A 21 -26.06 37.48 12.13
N CYS A 22 -26.58 36.43 11.49
CA CYS A 22 -25.81 35.23 11.14
C CYS A 22 -26.35 34.71 9.80
N LYS A 23 -25.59 34.92 8.74
CA LYS A 23 -25.70 34.13 7.51
C LYS A 23 -25.15 32.74 7.86
N GLU A 24 -25.96 31.87 8.46
CA GLU A 24 -25.55 30.48 8.66
C GLU A 24 -26.68 29.51 8.30
N ASN A 25 -26.31 28.58 7.42
CA ASN A 25 -27.10 27.60 6.70
C ASN A 25 -28.16 26.90 7.58
N THR A 26 -29.34 26.68 7.01
CA THR A 26 -30.47 26.05 7.71
C THR A 26 -30.18 24.58 8.06
N PRO A 27 -30.83 23.99 9.09
CA PRO A 27 -30.61 22.58 9.44
C PRO A 27 -30.81 21.59 8.27
N ALA A 28 -31.78 21.86 7.38
CA ALA A 28 -32.02 21.03 6.19
C ALA A 28 -30.85 21.11 5.17
N GLU A 29 -30.27 22.31 4.99
CA GLU A 29 -29.10 22.53 4.13
C GLU A 29 -27.82 21.92 4.72
N LYS A 30 -27.72 21.83 6.05
CA LYS A 30 -26.63 21.10 6.73
C LYS A 30 -26.74 19.58 6.54
N VAL A 31 -27.95 19.02 6.54
CA VAL A 31 -28.19 17.57 6.30
C VAL A 31 -27.88 17.20 4.85
N LEU A 32 -28.37 17.97 3.88
CA LEU A 32 -28.07 17.74 2.45
C LEU A 32 -26.56 17.79 2.16
N ASN A 33 -25.85 18.80 2.70
CA ASN A 33 -24.40 18.89 2.58
C ASN A 33 -23.65 17.73 3.25
N ALA A 34 -24.20 17.13 4.31
CA ALA A 34 -23.61 15.98 4.96
C ALA A 34 -23.80 14.70 4.12
N GLU A 35 -25.00 14.50 3.54
CA GLU A 35 -25.29 13.39 2.63
C GLU A 35 -24.40 13.44 1.39
N ASP A 36 -24.27 14.60 0.74
CA ASP A 36 -23.39 14.77 -0.43
C ASP A 36 -21.92 14.48 -0.11
N LYS A 37 -21.44 14.92 1.05
CA LYS A 37 -20.08 14.62 1.52
C LYS A 37 -19.85 13.13 1.76
N VAL A 38 -20.84 12.43 2.31
CA VAL A 38 -20.76 10.97 2.50
C VAL A 38 -20.75 10.24 1.17
N VAL A 39 -21.60 10.64 0.21
CA VAL A 39 -21.61 10.04 -1.13
C VAL A 39 -20.28 10.28 -1.85
N GLN A 40 -19.74 11.49 -1.80
CA GLN A 40 -18.45 11.78 -2.41
C GLN A 40 -17.32 10.98 -1.74
N ALA A 41 -17.30 10.93 -0.40
CA ALA A 41 -16.30 10.14 0.34
C ALA A 41 -16.39 8.64 -0.01
N ASN A 42 -17.59 8.11 -0.24
CA ASN A 42 -17.75 6.72 -0.67
C ASN A 42 -17.21 6.48 -2.09
N LYS A 43 -17.46 7.41 -3.03
CA LYS A 43 -16.89 7.31 -4.38
C LYS A 43 -15.36 7.40 -4.36
N ASP A 44 -14.82 8.35 -3.61
CA ASP A 44 -13.37 8.52 -3.45
C ASP A 44 -12.74 7.26 -2.82
N LEU A 45 -13.45 6.63 -1.87
CA LEU A 45 -13.04 5.37 -1.26
C LEU A 45 -13.07 4.21 -2.27
N ASP A 46 -14.11 4.09 -3.09
CA ASP A 46 -14.23 3.06 -4.12
C ASP A 46 -13.16 3.20 -5.21
N GLU A 47 -12.91 4.42 -5.68
CA GLU A 47 -11.84 4.73 -6.65
C GLU A 47 -10.46 4.46 -6.06
N ALA A 48 -10.20 4.91 -4.82
CA ALA A 48 -8.95 4.60 -4.13
C ALA A 48 -8.76 3.09 -3.95
N ASN A 49 -9.83 2.36 -3.67
CA ASN A 49 -9.82 0.90 -3.57
C ASN A 49 -9.47 0.22 -4.90
N ALA A 50 -10.03 0.70 -6.02
CA ALA A 50 -9.67 0.21 -7.33
C ALA A 50 -8.20 0.52 -7.69
N GLN A 51 -7.73 1.72 -7.35
CA GLN A 51 -6.40 2.18 -7.74
C GLN A 51 -5.27 1.42 -7.02
N TYR A 52 -5.40 1.12 -5.72
CA TYR A 52 -4.35 0.38 -5.02
C TYR A 52 -4.30 -1.09 -5.45
N LEU A 53 -5.44 -1.71 -5.79
CA LEU A 53 -5.48 -3.07 -6.33
C LEU A 53 -4.78 -3.15 -7.69
N ILE A 54 -4.96 -2.14 -8.54
CA ILE A 54 -4.23 -2.02 -9.82
C ILE A 54 -2.73 -1.85 -9.56
N ASP A 55 -2.34 -1.02 -8.59
CA ASP A 55 -0.93 -0.83 -8.25
C ASP A 55 -0.27 -2.12 -7.75
N ILE A 56 -0.96 -2.93 -6.93
CA ILE A 56 -0.48 -4.26 -6.53
C ILE A 56 -0.18 -5.13 -7.76
N GLN A 57 -1.10 -5.19 -8.72
CA GLN A 57 -0.91 -6.03 -9.91
C GLN A 57 0.23 -5.52 -10.79
N ASN A 58 0.33 -4.21 -11.00
CA ASN A 58 1.45 -3.62 -11.75
C ASN A 58 2.78 -3.91 -11.07
N TYR A 59 2.84 -3.78 -9.75
CA TYR A 59 4.04 -4.04 -8.98
C TYR A 59 4.43 -5.53 -8.99
N ARG A 60 3.46 -6.47 -8.99
CA ARG A 60 3.74 -7.90 -9.20
C ARG A 60 4.42 -8.15 -10.55
N VAL A 61 3.94 -7.50 -11.62
CA VAL A 61 4.55 -7.63 -12.95
C VAL A 61 5.97 -7.06 -12.95
N GLN A 62 6.16 -5.86 -12.39
CA GLN A 62 7.48 -5.22 -12.30
C GLN A 62 8.47 -6.10 -11.52
N THR A 63 8.10 -6.55 -10.33
CA THR A 63 8.99 -7.34 -9.46
C THR A 63 9.29 -8.71 -10.05
N SER A 64 8.33 -9.34 -10.75
CA SER A 64 8.56 -10.59 -11.49
C SER A 64 9.61 -10.41 -12.61
N ALA A 65 9.59 -9.27 -13.31
CA ALA A 65 10.60 -8.95 -14.31
C ALA A 65 12.00 -8.74 -13.69
N GLU A 66 12.08 -8.03 -12.56
CA GLU A 66 13.34 -7.84 -11.82
C GLU A 66 13.92 -9.17 -11.32
N ILE A 67 13.08 -10.02 -10.74
CA ILE A 67 13.46 -11.37 -10.27
C ILE A 67 13.97 -12.23 -11.43
N THR A 68 13.33 -12.14 -12.61
CA THR A 68 13.77 -12.85 -13.82
C THR A 68 15.12 -12.34 -14.32
N ALA A 69 15.36 -11.02 -14.29
CA ALA A 69 16.64 -10.43 -14.66
C ALA A 69 17.78 -10.88 -13.71
N ASN A 70 17.47 -11.04 -12.42
CA ASN A 70 18.40 -11.59 -11.43
C ASN A 70 18.75 -13.07 -11.74
N GLU A 71 17.77 -13.90 -12.09
CA GLU A 71 17.98 -15.30 -12.50
C GLU A 71 18.89 -15.40 -13.74
N GLN A 72 18.68 -14.52 -14.72
CA GLN A 72 19.54 -14.43 -15.91
C GLN A 72 20.98 -14.02 -15.55
N SER A 73 21.14 -13.09 -14.62
CA SER A 73 22.46 -12.66 -14.12
C SER A 73 23.19 -13.81 -13.43
N ILE A 74 22.48 -14.63 -12.64
CA ILE A 74 23.04 -15.84 -12.02
C ILE A 74 23.47 -16.85 -13.07
N ALA A 75 22.62 -17.14 -14.05
CA ALA A 75 22.93 -18.09 -15.12
C ALA A 75 24.18 -17.66 -15.89
N ALA A 76 24.27 -16.37 -16.24
CA ALA A 76 25.44 -15.80 -16.91
C ALA A 76 26.71 -15.89 -16.03
N PHE A 77 26.60 -15.62 -14.73
CA PHE A 77 27.72 -15.68 -13.81
C PHE A 77 28.21 -17.12 -13.56
N LYS A 78 27.28 -18.09 -13.44
CA LYS A 78 27.61 -19.53 -13.37
C LYS A 78 28.49 -19.97 -14.54
N LEU A 79 28.23 -19.48 -15.75
CA LEU A 79 29.05 -19.78 -16.94
C LEU A 79 30.45 -19.16 -16.86
N ARG A 80 30.58 -17.95 -16.32
CA ARG A 80 31.86 -17.24 -16.18
C ARG A 80 32.83 -17.93 -15.22
N ILE A 81 32.32 -18.56 -14.16
CA ILE A 81 33.16 -19.15 -13.11
C ILE A 81 33.60 -20.59 -13.40
N ILE A 82 33.16 -21.20 -14.50
CA ILE A 82 33.47 -22.61 -14.84
C ILE A 82 34.99 -22.89 -14.85
N ASN A 83 35.77 -21.93 -15.37
CA ASN A 83 37.21 -22.06 -15.54
C ASN A 83 38.04 -21.40 -14.42
N GLN A 84 37.39 -20.93 -13.35
CA GLN A 84 38.08 -20.34 -12.22
C GLN A 84 38.80 -21.40 -11.38
N LYS A 85 39.84 -20.97 -10.65
CA LYS A 85 40.53 -21.84 -9.68
C LYS A 85 39.54 -22.35 -8.63
N ALA A 86 39.76 -23.56 -8.12
CA ALA A 86 38.83 -24.25 -7.23
C ALA A 86 38.43 -23.42 -5.99
N GLU A 87 39.38 -22.74 -5.37
CA GLU A 87 39.14 -21.88 -4.20
C GLU A 87 38.22 -20.69 -4.53
N ALA A 88 38.57 -19.90 -5.55
CA ALA A 88 37.73 -18.78 -6.01
C ALA A 88 36.35 -19.25 -6.48
N LYS A 89 36.29 -20.41 -7.16
CA LYS A 89 35.04 -21.02 -7.61
C LYS A 89 34.12 -21.37 -6.44
N ALA A 90 34.66 -21.94 -5.35
CA ALA A 90 33.88 -22.28 -4.17
C ALA A 90 33.26 -21.04 -3.51
N ASP A 91 34.01 -19.94 -3.40
CA ASP A 91 33.50 -18.67 -2.87
C ASP A 91 32.38 -18.09 -3.74
N TYR A 92 32.54 -18.15 -5.06
CA TYR A 92 31.51 -17.73 -6.00
C TYR A 92 30.26 -18.60 -5.94
N GLU A 93 30.40 -19.92 -5.84
CA GLU A 93 29.28 -20.87 -5.71
C GLU A 93 28.47 -20.62 -4.43
N LYS A 94 29.15 -20.33 -3.32
CA LYS A 94 28.49 -19.93 -2.08
C LYS A 94 27.69 -18.64 -2.28
N LYS A 95 28.29 -17.62 -2.89
CA LYS A 95 27.61 -16.34 -3.13
C LYS A 95 26.41 -16.48 -4.06
N ILE A 96 26.54 -17.28 -5.11
CA ILE A 96 25.45 -17.63 -6.03
C ILE A 96 24.29 -18.26 -5.26
N THR A 97 24.56 -19.25 -4.41
CA THR A 97 23.54 -19.95 -3.62
C THR A 97 22.79 -18.97 -2.70
N GLU A 98 23.51 -18.08 -2.02
CA GLU A 98 22.90 -17.05 -1.17
C GLU A 98 21.99 -16.10 -1.97
N LEU A 99 22.40 -15.71 -3.17
CA LEU A 99 21.63 -14.81 -4.03
C LEU A 99 20.42 -15.50 -4.65
N GLU A 100 20.53 -16.77 -5.04
CA GLU A 100 19.42 -17.60 -5.53
C GLU A 100 18.34 -17.76 -4.45
N GLN A 101 18.76 -18.03 -3.22
CA GLN A 101 17.84 -18.15 -2.08
C GLN A 101 17.11 -16.82 -1.85
N LYS A 102 17.83 -15.70 -1.77
CA LYS A 102 17.21 -14.37 -1.58
C LYS A 102 16.24 -14.01 -2.70
N ASN A 103 16.59 -14.29 -3.95
CA ASN A 103 15.71 -14.02 -5.09
C ASN A 103 14.42 -14.85 -5.03
N THR A 104 14.53 -16.11 -4.59
CA THR A 104 13.38 -17.00 -4.35
C THR A 104 12.51 -16.51 -3.19
N ASP A 105 13.13 -16.06 -2.10
CA ASP A 105 12.41 -15.51 -0.94
C ASP A 105 11.65 -14.23 -1.29
N MET A 106 12.23 -13.36 -2.14
CA MET A 106 11.54 -12.16 -2.63
C MET A 106 10.34 -12.51 -3.52
N ARG A 107 10.48 -13.50 -4.42
CA ARG A 107 9.36 -14.04 -5.20
C ARG A 107 8.22 -14.49 -4.29
N ARG A 108 8.55 -15.33 -3.30
CA ARG A 108 7.58 -15.85 -2.34
C ARG A 108 6.92 -14.72 -1.53
N LYS A 109 7.68 -13.74 -1.05
CA LYS A 109 7.17 -12.56 -0.30
C LYS A 109 6.13 -11.78 -1.12
N MET A 110 6.34 -11.63 -2.44
CA MET A 110 5.38 -10.97 -3.34
C MET A 110 4.13 -11.83 -3.61
N ASP A 111 4.31 -13.13 -3.82
CA ASP A 111 3.22 -14.07 -4.10
C ASP A 111 2.28 -14.25 -2.90
N GLU A 112 2.85 -14.28 -1.69
CA GLU A 112 2.10 -14.42 -0.43
C GLU A 112 1.37 -13.13 -0.04
N TYR A 113 1.78 -11.95 -0.55
CA TYR A 113 1.15 -10.69 -0.20
C TYR A 113 -0.34 -10.67 -0.63
N GLN A 114 -1.21 -10.47 0.35
CA GLN A 114 -2.65 -10.31 0.16
C GLN A 114 -3.05 -8.84 0.36
N ALA A 115 -3.94 -8.36 -0.51
CA ALA A 115 -4.50 -7.03 -0.41
C ALA A 115 -5.19 -6.86 0.95
N SER A 116 -4.70 -5.91 1.74
CA SER A 116 -5.14 -5.68 3.13
C SER A 116 -5.35 -4.19 3.43
N GLY A 117 -5.69 -3.42 2.39
CA GLY A 117 -5.85 -1.97 2.46
C GLY A 117 -4.60 -1.21 2.03
N LYS A 118 -4.81 0.07 1.69
CA LYS A 118 -3.78 0.93 1.09
C LYS A 118 -2.56 1.14 1.99
N ASP A 119 -2.74 1.40 3.28
CA ASP A 119 -1.61 1.68 4.17
C ASP A 119 -0.69 0.46 4.34
N ASN A 120 -1.28 -0.74 4.45
CA ASN A 120 -0.53 -2.00 4.49
C ASN A 120 0.20 -2.25 3.17
N TRP A 121 -0.41 -1.86 2.05
CA TRP A 121 0.23 -1.93 0.74
C TRP A 121 1.44 -1.02 0.63
N GLU A 122 1.32 0.26 1.01
CA GLU A 122 2.44 1.21 0.92
C GLU A 122 3.61 0.81 1.82
N ASN A 123 3.33 0.32 3.03
CA ASN A 123 4.35 -0.19 3.95
C ASN A 123 5.07 -1.41 3.34
N PHE A 124 4.31 -2.39 2.86
CA PHE A 124 4.86 -3.57 2.20
C PHE A 124 5.71 -3.19 0.99
N LYS A 125 5.18 -2.34 0.10
CA LYS A 125 5.85 -1.91 -1.13
C LYS A 125 7.16 -1.20 -0.82
N THR A 126 7.20 -0.36 0.20
CA THR A 126 8.40 0.36 0.66
C THR A 126 9.49 -0.61 1.11
N GLU A 127 9.16 -1.53 2.02
CA GLU A 127 10.12 -2.53 2.51
C GLU A 127 10.58 -3.47 1.40
N PHE A 128 9.64 -3.97 0.59
CA PHE A 128 9.95 -4.84 -0.53
C PHE A 128 10.87 -4.16 -1.55
N SER A 129 10.59 -2.89 -1.90
CA SER A 129 11.41 -2.11 -2.83
C SER A 129 12.83 -1.94 -2.31
N HIS A 130 12.98 -1.66 -1.01
CA HIS A 130 14.27 -1.54 -0.36
C HIS A 130 15.06 -2.86 -0.46
N ASP A 131 14.42 -3.98 -0.11
CA ASP A 131 15.05 -5.30 -0.15
C ASP A 131 15.43 -5.70 -1.59
N MET A 132 14.56 -5.44 -2.56
CA MET A 132 14.85 -5.70 -3.99
C MET A 132 15.98 -4.84 -4.53
N SER A 133 16.05 -3.57 -4.13
CA SER A 133 17.13 -2.66 -4.53
C SER A 133 18.49 -3.15 -3.99
N ALA A 134 18.53 -3.54 -2.71
CA ALA A 134 19.72 -4.12 -2.11
C ALA A 134 20.14 -5.45 -2.79
N LEU A 135 19.15 -6.29 -3.13
CA LEU A 135 19.38 -7.53 -3.87
C LEU A 135 19.94 -7.25 -5.27
N GLY A 136 19.34 -6.30 -6.01
CA GLY A 136 19.81 -5.88 -7.33
C GLY A 136 21.23 -5.32 -7.29
N GLN A 137 21.60 -4.59 -6.25
CA GLN A 137 22.98 -4.14 -6.06
C GLN A 137 23.93 -5.31 -5.83
N ALA A 138 23.54 -6.30 -5.01
CA ALA A 138 24.36 -7.49 -4.78
C ALA A 138 24.57 -8.32 -6.07
N PHE A 139 23.59 -8.33 -6.98
CA PHE A 139 23.76 -8.93 -8.31
C PHE A 139 24.71 -8.14 -9.20
N LYS A 140 24.62 -6.81 -9.21
CA LYS A 140 25.58 -5.96 -9.94
C LYS A 140 27.00 -6.23 -9.45
N ASP A 141 27.22 -6.22 -8.14
CA ASP A 141 28.53 -6.46 -7.52
C ASP A 141 29.08 -7.85 -7.87
N LEU A 142 28.21 -8.87 -7.98
CA LEU A 142 28.61 -10.21 -8.43
C LEU A 142 29.18 -10.19 -9.86
N THR A 143 28.61 -9.36 -10.74
CA THR A 143 28.97 -9.31 -12.17
C THR A 143 30.15 -8.39 -12.50
N VAL A 144 30.55 -7.52 -11.57
CA VAL A 144 31.74 -6.68 -11.71
C VAL A 144 32.98 -7.58 -11.68
N ASN A 145 33.74 -7.58 -12.77
CA ASN A 145 34.97 -8.34 -12.87
C ASN A 145 35.99 -7.80 -11.86
N ASN A 146 36.22 -8.53 -10.77
CA ASN A 146 37.44 -8.35 -9.98
C ASN A 146 38.60 -9.01 -10.75
N SER A 147 39.07 -8.30 -11.77
CA SER A 147 40.34 -8.58 -12.42
C SER A 147 41.47 -8.15 -11.47
N ASN A 148 41.87 -9.02 -10.55
CA ASN A 148 43.13 -8.91 -9.82
C ASN A 148 43.97 -10.16 -10.03
#